data_AF-A0A6F9WXX7-F1
#
_entry.id   AF-A0A6F9WXX7-F1
#
_cell.length_a   1.000
_cell.length_b   1.000
_cell.length_c   1.000
_cell.angle_alpha   90.00
_cell.angle_beta   90.00
_cell.angle_gamma   90.00
#
_symmetry.space_group_name_H-M   'P 1'
#
loop_
_entity.id
_entity.type
_entity.pdbx_description
1 polymer ?
#
loop_
_entity_poly.entity_id
_entity_poly.type
_entity_poly.pdbx_seq_one_letter_code
_entity_poly.pdbx_strand_id
1 'polypeptide(L)'
;MAEIKRKVFISYYHHDDEEYRDEFEELFGHLFINKSVNDGDIDSDLGAKYIKRLIQAGYLTDTSVQVVLIGENTWKRKYVDWEISAAISTRVGGVSGLLGLLLPTYPGYKENKYTSSTLPPRFHDNLESGYAKLYKWTESETNITKYINDAFDRKSKNSDLIKNGRLQFERNRS
;
A
#
# COMPACT_ATOMS: atom_id res chain seq x y z
N MET A 1 12.23 25.60 7.32
CA MET A 1 12.92 24.35 6.90
C MET A 1 12.07 23.72 5.81
N ALA A 2 12.65 23.23 4.72
CA ALA A 2 11.88 22.51 3.71
C ALA A 2 11.30 21.23 4.32
N GLU A 3 10.03 20.96 4.08
CA GLU A 3 9.39 19.72 4.53
C GLU A 3 10.04 18.51 3.86
N ILE A 4 10.44 17.50 4.64
CA ILE A 4 11.07 16.30 4.11
C ILE A 4 9.99 15.40 3.50
N LYS A 5 9.92 15.38 2.17
CA LYS A 5 9.03 14.49 1.42
C LYS A 5 9.35 13.02 1.68
N ARG A 6 8.30 12.21 1.89
CA ARG A 6 8.43 10.76 2.09
C ARG A 6 8.48 10.05 0.73
N LYS A 7 9.20 8.93 0.68
CA LYS A 7 9.22 8.05 -0.50
C LYS A 7 8.04 7.08 -0.39
N VAL A 8 7.11 7.15 -1.32
CA VAL A 8 5.81 6.47 -1.26
C VAL A 8 5.68 5.50 -2.43
N PHE A 9 5.34 4.25 -2.13
CA PHE A 9 4.89 3.27 -3.12
C PHE A 9 3.38 3.08 -2.97
N ILE A 10 2.66 3.16 -4.07
CA ILE A 10 1.20 3.02 -4.14
C ILE A 10 0.90 1.64 -4.72
N SER A 11 0.26 0.79 -3.91
CA SER A 11 -0.26 -0.52 -4.32
C SER A 11 -1.77 -0.43 -4.49
N TYR A 12 -2.27 -1.00 -5.58
CA TYR A 12 -3.69 -0.94 -5.96
C TYR A 12 -4.01 -2.09 -6.91
N TYR A 13 -5.29 -2.29 -7.23
CA TYR A 13 -5.66 -3.21 -8.30
C TYR A 13 -5.72 -2.47 -9.64
N HIS A 14 -4.73 -2.68 -10.51
CA HIS A 14 -4.62 -2.02 -11.82
C HIS A 14 -5.93 -2.00 -12.63
N HIS A 15 -6.68 -3.10 -12.68
CA HIS A 15 -7.87 -3.14 -13.55
C HIS A 15 -9.03 -2.25 -13.07
N ASP A 16 -9.23 -2.14 -11.75
CA ASP A 16 -10.42 -1.48 -11.20
C ASP A 16 -10.10 -0.11 -10.59
N ASP A 17 -8.85 0.09 -10.15
CA ASP A 17 -8.47 1.20 -9.28
C ASP A 17 -7.42 2.14 -9.94
N GLU A 18 -7.10 1.98 -11.23
CA GLU A 18 -6.10 2.80 -11.94
C GLU A 18 -6.46 4.28 -12.00
N GLU A 19 -7.72 4.61 -12.32
CA GLU A 19 -8.19 5.99 -12.33
C GLU A 19 -7.96 6.68 -10.97
N TYR A 20 -8.17 5.96 -9.87
CA TYR A 20 -7.90 6.49 -8.52
C TYR A 20 -6.42 6.63 -8.20
N ARG A 21 -5.57 5.76 -8.75
CA ARG A 21 -4.12 5.93 -8.62
C ARG A 21 -3.66 7.18 -9.36
N ASP A 22 -4.16 7.39 -10.57
CA ASP A 22 -3.79 8.55 -11.39
C ASP A 22 -4.28 9.84 -10.74
N GLU A 23 -5.52 9.85 -10.24
CA GLU A 23 -6.08 10.96 -9.47
C GLU A 23 -5.27 11.23 -8.19
N PHE A 24 -4.84 10.19 -7.47
CA PHE A 24 -4.00 10.35 -6.27
C PHE A 24 -2.67 11.02 -6.61
N GLU A 25 -2.06 10.66 -7.73
CA GLU A 25 -0.81 11.26 -8.19
C GLU A 25 -0.99 12.69 -8.69
N GLU A 26 -2.06 12.98 -9.42
CA GLU A 26 -2.40 14.32 -9.87
C GLU A 26 -2.60 15.29 -8.69
N LEU A 27 -3.39 14.89 -7.70
CA LEU A 27 -3.69 15.71 -6.54
C LEU A 27 -2.49 15.85 -5.59
N PHE A 28 -1.76 14.76 -5.33
CA PHE A 28 -0.84 14.68 -4.19
C PHE A 28 0.60 14.35 -4.55
N GLY A 29 0.93 14.07 -5.81
CA GLY A 29 2.29 13.70 -6.23
C GLY A 29 3.34 14.76 -5.86
N HIS A 30 2.93 16.02 -5.69
CA HIS A 30 3.80 17.10 -5.22
C HIS A 30 4.11 17.04 -3.71
N LEU A 31 3.39 16.26 -2.90
CA LEU A 31 3.59 16.14 -1.44
C LEU A 31 4.63 15.07 -1.06
N PHE A 32 4.92 14.12 -1.95
CA PHE A 32 5.82 13.00 -1.69
C PHE A 32 6.74 12.71 -2.88
N ILE A 33 7.61 11.71 -2.76
CA ILE A 33 8.42 11.18 -3.85
C ILE A 33 7.80 9.85 -4.27
N ASN A 34 7.20 9.79 -5.45
CA ASN A 34 6.57 8.57 -5.96
C ASN A 34 7.64 7.52 -6.30
N LYS A 35 7.44 6.30 -5.80
CA LYS A 35 8.28 5.11 -6.02
C LYS A 35 7.46 3.96 -6.61
N SER A 36 6.23 4.21 -7.06
CA SER A 36 5.36 3.21 -7.67
C SER A 36 5.83 2.89 -9.08
N VAL A 37 5.50 1.70 -9.56
CA VAL A 37 5.74 1.32 -10.96
C VAL A 37 4.61 1.84 -11.85
N ASN A 38 4.96 2.28 -13.05
CA ASN A 38 4.02 2.54 -14.14
C ASN A 38 3.90 1.29 -15.04
N ASP A 39 2.85 1.27 -15.84
CA ASP A 39 2.68 0.27 -16.89
C ASP A 39 3.90 0.23 -17.82
N GLY A 40 4.50 -0.96 -17.94
CA GLY A 40 5.72 -1.20 -18.73
C GLY A 40 7.03 -1.13 -17.97
N ASP A 41 7.07 -0.62 -16.72
CA ASP A 41 8.29 -0.55 -15.92
C ASP A 41 8.80 -1.95 -15.53
N ILE A 42 7.88 -2.86 -15.21
CA ILE A 42 8.17 -4.25 -14.88
C ILE A 42 7.09 -5.14 -15.49
N ASP A 43 7.53 -6.13 -16.25
CA ASP A 43 6.66 -7.20 -16.75
C ASP A 43 5.98 -7.94 -15.58
N SER A 44 4.66 -7.83 -15.50
CA SER A 44 3.84 -8.44 -14.44
C SER A 44 3.62 -9.95 -14.65
N ASP A 45 3.89 -10.49 -15.85
CA ASP A 45 3.80 -11.92 -16.16
C ASP A 45 4.95 -12.75 -15.56
N LEU A 46 5.87 -12.10 -14.87
CA LEU A 46 7.04 -12.71 -14.25
C LEU A 46 6.74 -13.55 -13.00
N GLY A 47 5.48 -13.59 -12.55
CA GLY A 47 5.06 -14.37 -11.38
C GLY A 47 5.94 -14.07 -10.16
N ALA A 48 6.49 -15.09 -9.50
CA ALA A 48 7.33 -14.92 -8.31
C ALA A 48 8.58 -14.03 -8.51
N LYS A 49 9.04 -13.82 -9.75
CA LYS A 49 10.18 -12.93 -10.04
C LYS A 49 9.80 -11.45 -9.96
N TYR A 50 8.51 -11.12 -10.00
CA TYR A 50 8.01 -9.74 -9.93
C TYR A 50 8.53 -8.99 -8.71
N ILE A 51 8.26 -9.52 -7.51
CA ILE A 51 8.72 -8.90 -6.25
C ILE A 51 10.24 -8.80 -6.18
N LYS A 52 10.95 -9.84 -6.63
CA LYS A 52 12.42 -9.83 -6.68
C LYS A 52 12.94 -8.68 -7.54
N ARG A 53 12.31 -8.39 -8.68
CA ARG A 53 12.68 -7.25 -9.53
C ARG A 53 12.38 -5.91 -8.88
N LEU A 54 11.21 -5.74 -8.26
CA LEU A 54 10.89 -4.52 -7.51
C LEU A 54 11.93 -4.21 -6.43
N ILE A 55 12.40 -5.24 -5.73
CA ILE A 55 13.45 -5.14 -4.70
C ILE A 55 14.79 -4.78 -5.34
N GLN A 56 15.21 -5.51 -6.39
CA GLN A 56 16.50 -5.32 -7.06
C GLN A 56 16.63 -3.95 -7.74
N ALA A 57 15.52 -3.45 -8.30
CA ALA A 57 15.47 -2.13 -8.90
C ALA A 57 15.22 -1.01 -7.87
N GLY A 58 15.08 -1.34 -6.59
CA GLY A 58 14.98 -0.37 -5.50
C GLY A 58 13.62 0.31 -5.35
N TYR A 59 12.57 -0.18 -6.01
CA TYR A 59 11.21 0.35 -5.86
C TYR A 59 10.68 0.13 -4.44
N LEU A 60 10.93 -1.05 -3.86
CA LEU A 60 10.45 -1.37 -2.50
C LEU A 60 11.47 -1.04 -1.41
N THR A 61 12.76 -1.31 -1.63
CA THR A 61 13.81 -1.12 -0.59
C THR A 61 14.09 0.35 -0.30
N ASP A 62 13.88 1.23 -1.29
CA ASP A 62 13.99 2.68 -1.13
C ASP A 62 12.67 3.34 -0.68
N THR A 63 11.61 2.55 -0.48
CA THR A 63 10.30 3.07 -0.07
C THR A 63 10.18 3.22 1.44
N SER A 64 9.66 4.37 1.87
CA SER A 64 9.49 4.70 3.27
C SER A 64 8.06 4.49 3.78
N VAL A 65 7.07 4.59 2.89
CA VAL A 65 5.65 4.37 3.17
C VAL A 65 5.02 3.61 2.01
N GLN A 66 4.33 2.53 2.33
CA GLN A 66 3.46 1.78 1.44
C GLN A 66 2.02 2.28 1.62
N VAL A 67 1.47 2.89 0.58
CA VAL A 67 0.04 3.24 0.48
C VAL A 67 -0.66 2.10 -0.27
N VAL A 68 -1.82 1.68 0.23
CA VAL A 68 -2.68 0.69 -0.42
C VAL A 68 -4.02 1.35 -0.70
N LEU A 69 -4.36 1.53 -1.98
CA LEU A 69 -5.68 1.96 -2.41
C LEU A 69 -6.59 0.74 -2.42
N ILE A 70 -7.69 0.77 -1.67
CA ILE A 70 -8.55 -0.38 -1.39
C ILE A 70 -9.95 -0.10 -1.93
N GLY A 71 -10.21 -0.55 -3.15
CA GLY A 71 -11.52 -0.62 -3.80
C GLY A 71 -12.20 -1.98 -3.60
N GLU A 72 -13.21 -2.26 -4.43
CA GLU A 72 -14.07 -3.46 -4.30
C GLU A 72 -13.31 -4.78 -4.37
N ASN A 73 -12.38 -4.88 -5.33
CA ASN A 73 -11.75 -6.14 -5.68
C ASN A 73 -10.28 -6.23 -5.26
N THR A 74 -9.73 -5.22 -4.61
CA THR A 74 -8.31 -5.14 -4.22
C THR A 74 -7.91 -6.29 -3.28
N TRP A 75 -8.79 -6.69 -2.36
CA TRP A 75 -8.52 -7.76 -1.39
C TRP A 75 -8.25 -9.14 -2.01
N LYS A 76 -8.65 -9.31 -3.28
CA LYS A 76 -8.49 -10.55 -4.03
C LYS A 76 -7.13 -10.66 -4.72
N ARG A 77 -6.34 -9.59 -4.76
CA ARG A 77 -5.19 -9.49 -5.68
C ARG A 77 -3.90 -10.00 -5.06
N LYS A 78 -3.27 -10.95 -5.75
CA LYS A 78 -2.00 -11.55 -5.33
C LYS A 78 -0.87 -10.53 -5.32
N TYR A 79 -0.79 -9.65 -6.32
CA TYR A 79 0.28 -8.64 -6.41
C TYR A 79 0.20 -7.66 -5.25
N VAL A 80 -0.99 -7.20 -4.87
CA VAL A 80 -1.20 -6.37 -3.67
C VAL A 80 -0.73 -7.10 -2.39
N ASP A 81 -1.10 -8.37 -2.21
CA ASP A 81 -0.60 -9.16 -1.06
C ASP A 81 0.92 -9.29 -1.06
N TRP A 82 1.51 -9.51 -2.23
CA TRP A 82 2.95 -9.69 -2.39
C TRP A 82 3.72 -8.39 -2.14
N GLU A 83 3.23 -7.26 -2.61
CA GLU A 83 3.81 -5.93 -2.40
C GLU A 83 3.76 -5.55 -0.92
N ILE A 84 2.60 -5.72 -0.26
CA ILE A 84 2.50 -5.51 1.20
C ILE A 84 3.48 -6.42 1.92
N SER A 85 3.54 -7.70 1.54
CA SER A 85 4.45 -8.68 2.15
C SER A 85 5.91 -8.26 2.04
N ALA A 86 6.31 -7.67 0.91
CA ALA A 86 7.68 -7.23 0.69
C ALA A 86 7.97 -5.90 1.40
N ALA A 87 7.06 -4.93 1.34
CA ALA A 87 7.21 -3.60 1.93
C ALA A 87 7.38 -3.62 3.46
N ILE A 88 6.75 -4.57 4.16
CA ILE A 88 6.85 -4.71 5.62
C ILE A 88 7.87 -5.79 6.06
N SER A 89 8.66 -6.33 5.13
CA SER A 89 9.60 -7.41 5.43
C SER A 89 10.91 -6.90 5.99
N THR A 90 11.26 -7.33 7.20
CA THR A 90 12.58 -7.06 7.81
C THR A 90 13.73 -7.76 7.09
N ARG A 91 13.45 -8.73 6.21
CA ARG A 91 14.46 -9.56 5.53
C ARG A 91 14.99 -8.96 4.23
N VAL A 92 14.30 -7.97 3.68
CA VAL A 92 14.50 -7.51 2.29
C VAL A 92 15.19 -6.14 2.24
N GLY A 93 15.35 -5.49 3.39
CA GLY A 93 15.98 -4.18 3.52
C GLY A 93 14.96 -3.05 3.33
N GLY A 94 14.82 -2.21 4.36
CA GLY A 94 13.79 -1.17 4.42
C GLY A 94 12.43 -1.72 4.86
N VAL A 95 11.97 -1.30 6.04
CA VAL A 95 10.59 -1.54 6.50
C VAL A 95 9.81 -0.26 6.22
N SER A 96 8.79 -0.36 5.36
CA SER A 96 7.91 0.76 5.05
C SER A 96 6.76 0.84 6.06
N GLY A 97 6.37 2.07 6.41
CA GLY A 97 5.11 2.30 7.11
C GLY A 97 3.92 1.88 6.24
N LEU A 98 2.84 1.38 6.82
CA LEU A 98 1.68 0.89 6.06
C LEU A 98 0.46 1.79 6.27
N LEU A 99 -0.13 2.24 5.16
CA LEU A 99 -1.30 3.10 5.09
C LEU A 99 -2.31 2.54 4.09
N GLY A 100 -3.58 2.46 4.47
CA GLY A 100 -4.67 2.13 3.55
C GLY A 100 -5.61 3.30 3.35
N LEU A 101 -6.08 3.46 2.11
CA LEU A 101 -7.13 4.39 1.73
C LEU A 101 -8.28 3.58 1.13
N LEU A 102 -9.44 3.60 1.78
CA LEU A 102 -10.67 3.02 1.23
C LEU A 102 -11.16 3.91 0.10
N LEU A 103 -11.32 3.34 -1.09
CA LEU A 103 -11.84 4.05 -2.26
C LEU A 103 -13.37 4.13 -2.25
N PRO A 104 -13.98 5.11 -2.92
CA PRO A 104 -15.43 5.20 -3.06
C PRO A 104 -16.10 3.97 -3.66
N THR A 105 -15.39 3.19 -4.48
CA THR A 105 -15.84 1.92 -5.09
C THR A 105 -15.99 0.79 -4.07
N TYR A 106 -15.47 0.94 -2.86
CA TYR A 106 -15.51 -0.10 -1.85
C TYR A 106 -16.95 -0.39 -1.36
N PRO A 107 -17.42 -1.66 -1.33
CA PRO A 107 -18.82 -2.03 -1.06
C PRO A 107 -19.45 -1.50 0.23
N GLY A 108 -18.64 -1.21 1.26
CA GLY A 108 -19.10 -0.64 2.54
C GLY A 108 -18.67 0.81 2.78
N TYR A 109 -18.30 1.54 1.73
CA TYR A 109 -17.73 2.88 1.83
C TYR A 109 -18.70 3.88 2.48
N LYS A 110 -19.97 3.85 2.08
CA LYS A 110 -20.99 4.81 2.57
C LYS A 110 -21.35 4.56 4.02
N GLU A 111 -21.40 3.30 4.43
CA GLU A 111 -21.75 2.84 5.77
C GLU A 111 -20.57 2.90 6.74
N ASN A 112 -19.37 3.23 6.24
CA ASN A 112 -18.11 3.17 6.98
C ASN A 112 -17.88 1.78 7.61
N LYS A 113 -18.22 0.73 6.86
CA LYS A 113 -18.12 -0.66 7.28
C LYS A 113 -17.10 -1.38 6.43
N TYR A 114 -16.25 -2.16 7.07
CA TYR A 114 -15.36 -3.10 6.42
C TYR A 114 -15.30 -4.38 7.25
N THR A 115 -15.00 -5.49 6.62
CA THR A 115 -14.80 -6.77 7.30
C THR A 115 -13.42 -7.33 6.94
N SER A 116 -12.99 -8.34 7.69
CA SER A 116 -11.78 -9.10 7.37
C SER A 116 -11.83 -9.78 5.99
N SER A 117 -13.03 -9.99 5.44
CA SER A 117 -13.27 -10.63 4.13
C SER A 117 -13.27 -9.66 2.95
N THR A 118 -13.24 -8.35 3.20
CA THR A 118 -13.29 -7.32 2.16
C THR A 118 -12.04 -6.44 2.12
N LEU A 119 -11.13 -6.59 3.09
CA LEU A 119 -9.79 -5.98 3.08
C LEU A 119 -8.74 -6.98 2.63
N PRO A 120 -7.62 -6.54 1.99
CA PRO A 120 -6.47 -7.40 1.78
C PRO A 120 -6.06 -8.05 3.11
N PRO A 121 -6.04 -9.39 3.24
CA PRO A 121 -5.87 -10.07 4.52
C PRO A 121 -4.60 -9.70 5.28
N ARG A 122 -3.48 -9.52 4.57
CA ARG A 122 -2.23 -9.06 5.18
C ARG A 122 -2.30 -7.62 5.65
N PHE A 123 -3.01 -6.76 4.93
CA PHE A 123 -3.30 -5.40 5.41
C PHE A 123 -4.16 -5.46 6.68
N HIS A 124 -5.19 -6.30 6.68
CA HIS A 124 -6.09 -6.48 7.83
C HIS A 124 -5.35 -6.92 9.10
N ASP A 125 -4.43 -7.90 9.02
CA ASP A 125 -3.62 -8.30 10.19
C ASP A 125 -2.79 -7.14 10.76
N ASN A 126 -2.29 -6.27 9.89
CA ASN A 126 -1.53 -5.08 10.29
C ASN A 126 -2.43 -3.95 10.80
N LEU A 127 -3.69 -3.90 10.36
CA LEU A 127 -4.70 -3.01 10.92
C LEU A 127 -5.09 -3.44 12.35
N GLU A 128 -5.33 -4.74 12.55
CA GLU A 128 -5.70 -5.31 13.87
C GLU A 128 -4.56 -5.17 14.89
N SER A 129 -3.32 -5.40 14.48
CA SER A 129 -2.15 -5.22 15.35
C SER A 129 -1.82 -3.74 15.63
N GLY A 130 -2.40 -2.80 14.87
CA GLY A 130 -2.13 -1.37 15.01
C GLY A 130 -0.88 -0.87 14.28
N TYR A 131 -0.23 -1.71 13.47
CA TYR A 131 0.88 -1.29 12.61
C TYR A 131 0.39 -0.38 11.46
N ALA A 132 -0.73 -0.76 10.85
CA ALA A 132 -1.38 -0.01 9.77
C ALA A 132 -2.52 0.87 10.30
N LYS A 133 -2.85 1.90 9.51
CA LYS A 133 -4.09 2.66 9.68
C LYS A 133 -4.84 2.72 8.35
N LEU A 134 -6.16 2.75 8.46
CA LEU A 134 -7.09 2.80 7.34
C LEU A 134 -7.92 4.07 7.45
N TYR A 135 -7.98 4.83 6.37
CA TYR A 135 -8.80 6.04 6.26
C TYR A 135 -9.68 5.94 5.00
N LYS A 136 -10.75 6.74 4.95
CA LYS A 136 -11.47 6.93 3.69
C LYS A 136 -10.67 7.83 2.77
N TRP A 137 -10.84 7.63 1.46
CA TRP A 137 -10.37 8.56 0.43
C TRP A 137 -10.74 10.00 0.79
N THR A 138 -9.80 10.91 0.55
CA THR A 138 -9.97 12.34 0.81
C THR A 138 -9.11 13.13 -0.15
N GLU A 139 -9.64 14.24 -0.66
CA GLU A 139 -8.93 15.19 -1.51
C GLU A 139 -8.16 16.25 -0.68
N SER A 140 -8.10 16.10 0.65
CA SER A 140 -7.44 17.05 1.54
C SER A 140 -5.94 16.76 1.65
N GLU A 141 -5.12 17.64 1.09
CA GLU A 141 -3.65 17.58 1.21
C GLU A 141 -3.19 17.48 2.67
N THR A 142 -3.79 18.28 3.56
CA THR A 142 -3.48 18.24 5.01
C THR A 142 -3.69 16.85 5.60
N ASN A 143 -4.77 16.17 5.23
CA ASN A 143 -5.04 14.81 5.70
C ASN A 143 -4.05 13.82 5.10
N ILE A 144 -3.78 13.87 3.79
CA ILE A 144 -2.86 12.94 3.12
C ILE A 144 -1.43 13.09 3.68
N THR A 145 -0.93 14.32 3.81
CA THR A 145 0.38 14.60 4.42
C THR A 145 0.45 14.05 5.84
N LYS A 146 -0.60 14.26 6.65
CA LYS A 146 -0.68 13.71 8.01
C LYS A 146 -0.65 12.18 7.99
N TYR A 147 -1.46 11.53 7.16
CA TYR A 147 -1.55 10.07 7.13
C TYR A 147 -0.24 9.42 6.68
N ILE A 148 0.44 9.99 5.69
CA ILE A 148 1.74 9.54 5.20
C ILE A 148 2.80 9.69 6.30
N ASN A 149 2.86 10.85 6.97
CA ASN A 149 3.81 11.08 8.06
C ASN A 149 3.54 10.16 9.26
N ASP A 150 2.28 9.98 9.65
CA ASP A 150 1.90 9.07 10.72
C ASP A 150 2.29 7.61 10.39
N ALA A 151 2.13 7.19 9.13
CA ALA A 151 2.57 5.87 8.67
C ALA A 151 4.09 5.72 8.69
N PHE A 152 4.82 6.74 8.20
CA PHE A 152 6.28 6.79 8.25
C PHE A 152 6.80 6.64 9.68
N ASP A 153 6.18 7.32 10.65
CA ASP A 153 6.56 7.27 12.06
C ASP A 153 6.32 5.88 12.69
N ARG A 154 5.20 5.23 12.35
CA ARG A 154 4.88 3.88 12.85
C ARG A 154 5.88 2.82 12.41
N LYS A 155 6.55 3.00 11.26
CA LYS A 155 7.50 2.01 10.73
C LYS A 155 8.62 1.68 11.72
N SER A 156 9.04 2.65 12.56
CA SER A 156 10.04 2.45 13.60
C SER A 156 9.41 2.27 14.98
N LYS A 157 8.43 3.11 15.33
CA LYS A 157 7.79 3.13 16.66
C LYS A 157 7.01 1.84 16.98
N ASN A 158 6.46 1.19 15.97
CA ASN A 158 5.57 0.04 16.10
C ASN A 158 6.09 -1.18 15.32
N SER A 159 7.40 -1.26 15.09
CA SER A 159 8.00 -2.33 14.27
C SER A 159 7.78 -3.74 14.84
N ASP A 160 7.57 -3.85 16.15
CA ASP A 160 7.20 -5.08 16.88
C ASP A 160 5.76 -5.55 16.59
N LEU A 161 4.90 -4.67 16.09
CA LEU A 161 3.50 -4.97 15.77
C LEU A 161 3.32 -5.56 14.37
N ILE A 162 4.35 -5.56 13.52
CA ILE A 162 4.27 -6.06 12.14
C ILE A 162 3.76 -7.50 12.10
N LYS A 163 2.72 -7.73 11.32
CA LYS A 163 2.18 -9.06 11.03
C LYS A 163 2.43 -9.43 9.57
N ASN A 164 3.45 -10.26 9.33
CA ASN A 164 3.82 -10.71 7.99
C ASN A 164 3.89 -12.25 7.86
N GLY A 165 3.20 -12.98 8.74
CA GLY A 165 3.27 -14.44 8.84
C GLY A 165 2.43 -15.21 7.81
N ARG A 166 1.53 -14.54 7.06
CA ARG A 166 0.70 -15.20 6.05
C ARG A 166 1.55 -15.71 4.89
N LEU A 167 1.25 -16.92 4.42
CA LEU A 167 1.69 -17.37 3.09
C LEU A 167 1.20 -16.37 2.03
N GLN A 168 2.08 -16.09 1.07
CA GLN A 168 1.72 -15.25 -0.07
C GLN A 168 0.66 -15.93 -0.93
N PHE A 169 -0.17 -15.15 -1.61
CA PHE A 169 -1.18 -15.72 -2.49
C PHE A 169 -0.55 -16.41 -3.69
N GLU A 170 -0.96 -17.62 -4.02
CA GLU A 170 -0.52 -18.28 -5.26
C GLU A 170 -1.24 -17.71 -6.48
N ARG A 171 -2.51 -17.33 -6.32
CA ARG A 171 -3.41 -16.82 -7.37
C ARG A 171 -4.30 -15.71 -6.82
N ASN A 172 -4.91 -14.94 -7.72
CA ASN A 172 -5.99 -14.04 -7.34
C ASN A 172 -7.16 -14.86 -6.76
N ARG A 173 -7.85 -14.29 -5.77
CA ARG A 173 -9.05 -14.89 -5.16
C ARG A 173 -10.29 -14.56 -6.00
N SER A 174 -11.31 -15.42 -5.91
CA SER A 174 -12.64 -15.20 -6.48
C SER A 174 -13.52 -14.36 -5.56
#